data_AF-A0A6J4JVF1-F1
#
_entry.id   AF-A0A6J4JVF1-F1
#
_cell.length_a   1.000
_cell.length_b   1.000
_cell.length_c   1.000
_cell.angle_alpha   90.00
_cell.angle_beta   90.00
_cell.angle_gamma   90.00
#
_symmetry.space_group_name_H-M   'P 1'
#
loop_
_entity.id
_entity.type
_entity.pdbx_description
1 polymer ?
#
loop_
_entity_poly.entity_id
_entity_poly.type
_entity_poly.pdbx_seq_one_letter_code
_entity_poly.pdbx_strand_id
1 'polypeptide(L)'
;MGTRRRALELVAGGAAVLGTAACVPGAPADGSARAQGAEPAASAPQPAQPPQLGSTEVVAPSPTPGKPFVANAFPPPDQLDNTEWLYFRETGHYVALGFKGYFERSGGVGTFGLPLTEEIVEDGQTVQYFQRARMTWTTGPAHTPLEGEPHLEAVGLAAARQRATPPRIARVDVPRLQDQMPVHAMPNSEELVTRLPQDAQLRVTGERRGPDGETWFAVRLWNAVDGYVKVDGLAFTPAPPKPPATGGAAAAPWKPTLPPPQGPFPLQARGRTRAAVDVAGEADTPAIGRLAANTPLGVRAWRTDVQGRAWVQLDGGPGVSDGSWILAERFTPEAPDPLTARAASGQPLADLVRGTGMWFTYDVLRETPVAHVIATARANGFSFLAPELGTSRRGYWASEHYDRLLPAAHDAGLKVIPWVYPWLVDLPGDLDLALKALRHATPSGDRPDALGVDLEENLDEGANRAFSQLLRAMAGPEACLAAIVYQPQIASGRQTAYAALAESFNVLVPMSYWHGRPIRYTRQDAYTYVADSVRLIRERVGRRETPVAVIGQTFEWFSRNEIGPHNPTRDEIRGSIDAVRDTGALGIGYFNWYSTTPEEWDAIRGE
;
A
#
# COMPACT_ATOMS: atom_id res chain seq x y z
N MET A 1 -43.30 -30.00 -11.73
CA MET A 1 -42.85 -31.21 -10.99
C MET A 1 -41.42 -31.48 -11.44
N GLY A 2 -40.36 -31.53 -10.65
CA GLY A 2 -40.16 -31.45 -9.22
C GLY A 2 -38.63 -31.40 -9.00
N THR A 3 -38.28 -30.67 -7.96
CA THR A 3 -36.96 -30.31 -7.40
C THR A 3 -36.03 -31.48 -7.14
N ARG A 4 -34.70 -31.24 -7.15
CA ARG A 4 -33.77 -31.81 -6.14
C ARG A 4 -32.44 -31.03 -6.05
N ARG A 5 -32.28 -30.36 -4.91
CA ARG A 5 -31.02 -29.90 -4.27
C ARG A 5 -30.29 -31.09 -3.62
N ARG A 6 -28.95 -31.01 -3.52
CA ARG A 6 -28.11 -31.53 -2.40
C ARG A 6 -26.85 -30.64 -2.34
N ALA A 7 -26.62 -29.81 -1.32
CA ALA A 7 -26.38 -30.01 0.11
C ALA A 7 -24.89 -30.25 0.44
N LEU A 8 -24.27 -29.22 1.03
CA LEU A 8 -23.00 -29.23 1.76
C LEU A 8 -23.14 -30.07 3.05
N GLU A 9 -22.08 -30.78 3.43
CA GLU A 9 -21.93 -31.34 4.77
C GLU A 9 -20.75 -30.68 5.50
N LEU A 10 -21.08 -30.10 6.67
CA LEU A 10 -20.20 -29.82 7.79
C LEU A 10 -19.81 -31.14 8.47
N VAL A 11 -18.59 -31.25 9.00
CA VAL A 11 -18.30 -32.18 10.10
C VAL A 11 -17.63 -31.41 11.23
N ALA A 12 -18.31 -31.45 12.38
CA ALA A 12 -17.80 -31.14 13.70
C ALA A 12 -17.65 -32.44 14.50
N GLY A 13 -16.64 -32.50 15.36
CA GLY A 13 -16.43 -33.53 16.39
C GLY A 13 -15.08 -33.24 17.05
N GLY A 14 -14.87 -33.28 18.36
CA GLY A 14 -15.59 -33.92 19.47
C GLY A 14 -14.49 -34.38 20.44
N ALA A 15 -14.56 -33.93 21.69
CA ALA A 15 -13.50 -34.00 22.70
C ALA A 15 -13.19 -35.40 23.26
N ALA A 16 -11.96 -35.61 23.78
CA ALA A 16 -11.67 -36.48 24.94
C ALA A 16 -10.24 -36.30 25.53
N VAL A 17 -10.22 -35.78 26.77
CA VAL A 17 -9.42 -36.06 27.99
C VAL A 17 -8.09 -36.86 27.93
N LEU A 18 -7.07 -36.30 28.60
CA LEU A 18 -6.07 -36.84 29.58
C LEU A 18 -4.88 -35.86 29.53
N GLY A 19 -4.27 -35.26 30.57
CA GLY A 19 -4.10 -35.55 31.99
C GLY A 19 -2.82 -34.80 32.43
N THR A 20 -2.95 -33.85 33.36
CA THR A 20 -1.95 -33.34 34.35
C THR A 20 -0.47 -33.17 33.97
N ALA A 21 0.07 -31.94 34.12
CA ALA A 21 0.93 -31.53 35.25
C ALA A 21 1.50 -30.11 35.05
N ALA A 22 1.32 -29.29 36.09
CA ALA A 22 1.86 -27.94 36.21
C ALA A 22 3.27 -27.95 36.82
N CYS A 23 4.07 -26.93 36.51
CA CYS A 23 5.04 -26.37 37.47
C CYS A 23 5.47 -24.95 37.07
N VAL A 24 5.22 -24.01 37.99
CA VAL A 24 5.76 -22.63 38.06
C VAL A 24 6.93 -22.65 39.06
N PRO A 25 7.95 -21.78 38.93
CA PRO A 25 8.11 -20.66 39.87
C PRO A 25 8.60 -19.37 39.15
N GLY A 26 8.35 -18.13 39.58
CA GLY A 26 8.24 -17.59 40.93
C GLY A 26 9.55 -16.89 41.32
N ALA A 27 9.56 -15.55 41.32
CA ALA A 27 10.67 -14.68 41.75
C ALA A 27 11.04 -14.86 43.24
N PRO A 28 12.17 -14.27 43.69
CA PRO A 28 12.04 -13.29 44.78
C PRO A 28 13.00 -12.08 44.70
N ALA A 29 12.75 -11.10 45.56
CA ALA A 29 13.53 -9.89 45.79
C ALA A 29 14.23 -9.88 47.17
N ASP A 30 15.22 -8.98 47.26
CA ASP A 30 15.82 -8.28 48.42
C ASP A 30 16.86 -8.92 49.36
N GLY A 31 17.94 -8.14 49.58
CA GLY A 31 18.96 -8.31 50.62
C GLY A 31 20.18 -7.38 50.44
N SER A 32 20.38 -6.44 51.37
CA SER A 32 21.14 -5.17 51.30
C SER A 32 22.58 -5.14 51.90
N ALA A 33 23.26 -3.98 51.70
CA ALA A 33 24.36 -3.33 52.48
C ALA A 33 25.83 -3.59 52.01
N ARG A 34 26.80 -2.65 51.94
CA ARG A 34 27.13 -1.27 52.45
C ARG A 34 28.26 -0.66 51.55
N ALA A 35 28.24 0.62 51.15
CA ALA A 35 28.99 1.83 51.65
C ALA A 35 30.56 1.74 51.59
N GLN A 36 31.42 2.68 51.14
CA GLN A 36 31.49 4.17 51.06
C GLN A 36 32.71 4.67 50.20
N GLY A 37 32.69 5.94 49.72
CA GLY A 37 33.87 6.79 49.38
C GLY A 37 33.81 7.51 48.01
N ALA A 38 33.31 8.77 47.91
CA ALA A 38 34.04 10.08 47.76
C ALA A 38 34.84 10.23 46.43
N GLU A 39 34.78 11.26 45.57
CA GLU A 39 34.35 12.69 45.58
C GLU A 39 34.27 13.21 44.08
N PRO A 40 34.06 14.51 43.73
CA PRO A 40 33.08 14.96 42.74
C PRO A 40 33.61 15.18 41.30
N ALA A 41 32.75 14.93 40.30
CA ALA A 41 33.00 15.26 38.89
C ALA A 41 32.24 16.53 38.47
N ALA A 42 32.94 17.35 37.67
CA ALA A 42 32.62 18.72 37.31
C ALA A 42 31.31 18.90 36.52
N SER A 43 30.64 20.03 36.76
CA SER A 43 29.53 20.55 35.97
C SER A 43 29.91 20.65 34.49
N ALA A 44 29.12 19.98 33.64
CA ALA A 44 29.14 20.18 32.20
C ALA A 44 28.55 21.56 31.84
N PRO A 45 29.13 22.29 30.87
CA PRO A 45 28.69 23.62 30.50
C PRO A 45 27.35 23.60 29.75
N GLN A 46 26.52 24.60 30.08
CA GLN A 46 25.24 24.92 29.45
C GLN A 46 25.44 25.19 27.93
N PRO A 47 24.59 24.65 27.04
CA PRO A 47 24.68 24.97 25.62
C PRO A 47 24.36 26.44 25.36
N ALA A 48 25.23 27.09 24.58
CA ALA A 48 25.15 28.49 24.19
C ALA A 48 23.84 28.81 23.44
N GLN A 49 23.25 29.96 23.78
CA GLN A 49 22.11 30.52 23.03
C GLN A 49 22.54 30.84 21.59
N PRO A 50 21.72 30.53 20.58
CA PRO A 50 21.97 30.96 19.22
C PRO A 50 21.86 32.50 19.11
N PRO A 51 22.63 33.14 18.22
CA PRO A 51 22.65 34.60 18.08
C PRO A 51 21.28 35.12 17.65
N GLN A 52 20.81 36.20 18.29
CA GLN A 52 19.62 36.91 17.87
C GLN A 52 19.85 37.54 16.50
N LEU A 53 19.25 36.94 15.47
CA LEU A 53 19.05 37.58 14.18
C LEU A 53 18.04 38.70 14.38
N GLY A 54 18.48 39.93 14.11
CA GLY A 54 17.65 41.12 14.15
C GLY A 54 16.39 40.93 13.31
N SER A 55 15.27 41.34 13.87
CA SER A 55 13.97 41.42 13.21
C SER A 55 14.05 42.41 12.03
N THR A 56 14.42 41.92 10.85
CA THR A 56 13.99 42.55 9.60
C THR A 56 12.53 42.17 9.41
N GLU A 57 11.67 43.11 9.81
CA GLU A 57 10.26 43.16 9.49
C GLU A 57 10.11 43.03 7.97
N VAL A 58 9.67 41.86 7.48
CA VAL A 58 9.15 41.75 6.12
C VAL A 58 7.81 42.48 6.15
N VAL A 59 7.83 43.75 5.77
CA VAL A 59 6.63 44.55 5.52
C VAL A 59 5.87 43.86 4.40
N ALA A 60 4.81 43.14 4.75
CA ALA A 60 3.81 42.70 3.80
C ALA A 60 3.21 43.95 3.12
N PRO A 61 3.00 43.94 1.79
CA PRO A 61 2.34 45.07 1.13
C PRO A 61 0.94 45.26 1.74
N SER A 62 0.68 46.48 2.23
CA SER A 62 -0.64 46.86 2.73
C SER A 62 -1.68 46.70 1.61
N PRO A 63 -2.84 46.06 1.88
CA PRO A 63 -3.90 45.97 0.88
C PRO A 63 -4.47 47.37 0.61
N THR A 64 -4.35 47.83 -0.63
CA THR A 64 -4.93 49.09 -1.07
C THR A 64 -6.45 48.92 -1.19
N PRO A 65 -7.27 49.83 -0.65
CA PRO A 65 -8.72 49.79 -0.85
C PRO A 65 -9.05 50.23 -2.28
N GLY A 66 -9.78 49.39 -3.03
CA GLY A 66 -10.48 49.85 -4.22
C GLY A 66 -10.46 48.90 -5.41
N LYS A 67 -11.38 47.94 -5.40
CA LYS A 67 -12.28 47.59 -6.52
C LYS A 67 -13.35 46.62 -6.01
N PRO A 68 -14.65 46.88 -6.22
CA PRO A 68 -15.68 45.88 -5.94
C PRO A 68 -15.43 44.66 -6.84
N PHE A 69 -15.35 43.47 -6.23
CA PHE A 69 -15.09 42.22 -6.93
C PHE A 69 -16.32 41.84 -7.75
N VAL A 70 -16.14 41.61 -9.05
CA VAL A 70 -17.21 41.18 -9.95
C VAL A 70 -17.24 39.65 -9.92
N ALA A 71 -18.40 39.06 -9.65
CA ALA A 71 -18.64 37.63 -9.40
C ALA A 71 -18.32 36.65 -10.56
N ASN A 72 -17.55 37.05 -11.58
CA ASN A 72 -17.33 36.28 -12.82
C ASN A 72 -15.84 36.11 -13.20
N ALA A 73 -14.94 35.84 -12.24
CA ALA A 73 -13.52 35.62 -12.57
C ALA A 73 -12.84 34.50 -11.77
N PHE A 74 -13.56 33.45 -11.37
CA PHE A 74 -12.90 32.25 -10.88
C PHE A 74 -12.45 31.37 -12.07
N PRO A 75 -11.22 30.83 -12.05
CA PRO A 75 -10.79 29.89 -13.08
C PRO A 75 -11.66 28.63 -13.06
N PRO A 76 -11.76 27.92 -14.19
CA PRO A 76 -12.57 26.71 -14.26
C PRO A 76 -12.17 25.66 -13.20
N PRO A 77 -13.09 24.77 -12.78
CA PRO A 77 -12.89 23.80 -11.69
C PRO A 77 -11.72 22.82 -11.86
N ASP A 78 -11.05 22.84 -13.02
CA ASP A 78 -9.85 22.05 -13.34
C ASP A 78 -8.55 22.70 -12.83
N GLN A 79 -8.59 23.97 -12.40
CA GLN A 79 -7.52 24.62 -11.63
C GLN A 79 -7.85 24.60 -10.13
N LEU A 80 -7.70 23.43 -9.51
CA LEU A 80 -7.97 23.22 -8.08
C LEU A 80 -6.84 23.81 -7.23
N ASP A 81 -7.21 24.72 -6.33
CA ASP A 81 -6.43 25.27 -5.21
C ASP A 81 -5.08 25.94 -5.54
N ASN A 82 -4.93 27.21 -5.18
CA ASN A 82 -3.64 27.91 -5.24
C ASN A 82 -3.46 28.86 -4.03
N THR A 83 -2.43 29.71 -4.05
CA THR A 83 -2.20 30.68 -2.96
C THR A 83 -3.35 31.69 -2.80
N GLU A 84 -4.14 31.92 -3.83
CA GLU A 84 -5.17 32.96 -3.91
C GLU A 84 -6.60 32.45 -3.76
N TRP A 85 -6.90 31.17 -4.02
CA TRP A 85 -8.24 30.58 -3.87
C TRP A 85 -8.24 29.08 -3.56
N LEU A 86 -9.32 28.61 -2.92
CA LEU A 86 -9.66 27.21 -2.68
C LEU A 86 -10.99 26.90 -3.36
N TYR A 87 -11.08 25.80 -4.12
CA TYR A 87 -12.33 25.35 -4.74
C TYR A 87 -12.93 24.15 -4.01
N PHE A 88 -14.20 24.24 -3.66
CA PHE A 88 -14.93 23.18 -2.98
C PHE A 88 -15.91 22.52 -3.94
N ARG A 89 -15.50 21.39 -4.51
CA ARG A 89 -16.31 20.62 -5.48
C ARG A 89 -17.67 20.21 -4.91
N GLU A 90 -17.76 20.02 -3.60
CA GLU A 90 -18.95 19.60 -2.87
C GLU A 90 -20.07 20.64 -2.98
N THR A 91 -19.72 21.92 -3.09
CA THR A 91 -20.68 23.03 -3.17
C THR A 91 -20.58 23.81 -4.48
N GLY A 92 -19.50 23.62 -5.25
CA GLY A 92 -19.23 24.35 -6.48
C GLY A 92 -18.77 25.80 -6.25
N HIS A 93 -18.28 26.10 -5.05
CA HIS A 93 -17.93 27.46 -4.63
C HIS A 93 -16.46 27.61 -4.25
N TYR A 94 -15.95 28.83 -4.37
CA TYR A 94 -14.56 29.17 -4.05
C TYR A 94 -14.47 29.89 -2.70
N VAL A 95 -13.33 29.79 -2.03
CA VAL A 95 -12.94 30.70 -0.93
C VAL A 95 -11.65 31.36 -1.35
N ALA A 96 -11.63 32.69 -1.42
CA ALA A 96 -10.53 33.42 -2.04
C ALA A 96 -9.89 34.43 -1.10
N LEU A 97 -8.66 34.84 -1.45
CA LEU A 97 -7.95 36.00 -0.96
C LEU A 97 -7.99 36.15 0.58
N GLY A 98 -8.56 37.27 1.05
CA GLY A 98 -8.61 37.61 2.47
C GLY A 98 -9.44 36.63 3.29
N PHE A 99 -10.54 36.11 2.74
CA PHE A 99 -11.35 35.09 3.39
C PHE A 99 -10.64 33.74 3.43
N LYS A 100 -9.92 33.33 2.37
CA LYS A 100 -9.11 32.10 2.37
C LYS A 100 -8.09 32.09 3.50
N GLY A 101 -7.31 33.17 3.63
CA GLY A 101 -6.26 33.23 4.65
C GLY A 101 -6.83 33.09 6.07
N TYR A 102 -7.99 33.67 6.35
CA TYR A 102 -8.64 33.54 7.66
C TYR A 102 -9.35 32.20 7.84
N PHE A 103 -10.01 31.71 6.79
CA PHE A 103 -10.61 30.38 6.76
C PHE A 103 -9.59 29.32 7.16
N GLU A 104 -8.41 29.30 6.52
CA GLU A 104 -7.34 28.35 6.82
C GLU A 104 -6.79 28.50 8.25
N ARG A 105 -6.54 29.73 8.71
CA ARG A 105 -5.98 29.98 10.06
C ARG A 105 -6.97 29.73 11.20
N SER A 106 -8.27 29.85 10.95
CA SER A 106 -9.31 29.75 11.97
C SER A 106 -10.06 28.40 11.95
N GLY A 107 -9.40 27.34 11.44
CA GLY A 107 -9.91 25.96 11.51
C GLY A 107 -10.72 25.48 10.29
N GLY A 108 -10.76 26.28 9.22
CA GLY A 108 -11.24 25.90 7.89
C GLY A 108 -12.63 25.29 7.86
N VAL A 109 -12.77 24.21 7.09
CA VAL A 109 -14.03 23.44 6.95
C VAL A 109 -14.53 22.93 8.32
N GLY A 110 -13.65 22.68 9.28
CA GLY A 110 -14.04 22.26 10.63
C GLY A 110 -14.87 23.32 11.35
N THR A 111 -14.45 24.58 11.25
CA THR A 111 -15.09 25.72 11.92
C THR A 111 -16.25 26.29 11.10
N PHE A 112 -16.00 26.66 9.85
CA PHE A 112 -16.96 27.41 9.02
C PHE A 112 -17.84 26.48 8.16
N GLY A 113 -17.35 25.27 7.88
CA GLY A 113 -17.93 24.38 6.87
C GLY A 113 -17.62 24.84 5.45
N LEU A 114 -18.21 24.17 4.46
CA LEU A 114 -18.02 24.44 3.03
C LEU A 114 -18.64 25.79 2.62
N PRO A 115 -18.08 26.52 1.64
CA PRO A 115 -18.69 27.74 1.12
C PRO A 115 -20.01 27.45 0.41
N LEU A 116 -21.00 28.33 0.58
CA LEU A 116 -22.34 28.25 -0.02
C LEU A 116 -22.57 29.34 -1.07
N THR A 117 -21.68 30.31 -1.16
CA THR A 117 -21.70 31.43 -2.11
C THR A 117 -20.27 31.80 -2.48
N GLU A 118 -20.10 32.56 -3.55
CA GLU A 118 -18.90 33.38 -3.71
C GLU A 118 -18.93 34.57 -2.74
N GLU A 119 -17.87 35.39 -2.77
CA GLU A 119 -17.87 36.71 -2.13
C GLU A 119 -18.93 37.61 -2.81
N ILE A 120 -19.86 38.13 -2.02
CA ILE A 120 -20.92 39.03 -2.48
C ILE A 120 -20.91 40.33 -1.67
N VAL A 121 -21.52 41.39 -2.19
CA VAL A 121 -21.68 42.66 -1.47
C VAL A 121 -23.10 42.73 -0.91
N GLU A 122 -23.22 42.84 0.41
CA GLU A 122 -24.49 42.97 1.14
C GLU A 122 -24.37 44.11 2.16
N ASP A 123 -25.32 45.05 2.14
CA ASP A 123 -25.35 46.24 3.00
C ASP A 123 -24.03 47.04 3.04
N GLY A 124 -23.32 47.09 1.90
CA GLY A 124 -22.05 47.81 1.77
C GLY A 124 -20.83 47.06 2.33
N GLN A 125 -20.99 45.81 2.76
CA GLN A 125 -19.92 44.94 3.24
C GLN A 125 -19.70 43.77 2.27
N THR A 126 -18.45 43.34 2.08
CA THR A 126 -18.17 42.09 1.40
C THR A 126 -18.44 40.94 2.36
N VAL A 127 -19.26 39.98 1.95
CA VAL A 127 -19.68 38.84 2.76
C VAL A 127 -19.54 37.54 1.98
N GLN A 128 -19.33 36.44 2.71
CA GLN A 128 -19.42 35.10 2.14
C GLN A 128 -20.10 34.15 3.12
N TYR A 129 -20.99 33.31 2.60
CA TYR A 129 -21.74 32.35 3.38
C TYR A 129 -21.08 30.97 3.33
N PHE A 130 -21.04 30.31 4.48
CA PHE A 130 -20.55 28.96 4.68
C PHE A 130 -21.62 28.12 5.41
N GLN A 131 -21.46 26.80 5.43
CA GLN A 131 -22.43 25.90 6.08
C GLN A 131 -22.70 26.16 7.57
N ARG A 132 -21.80 26.86 8.27
CA ARG A 132 -21.91 27.11 9.71
C ARG A 132 -21.68 28.56 10.09
N ALA A 133 -21.36 29.43 9.14
CA ALA A 133 -20.96 30.80 9.42
C ALA A 133 -21.20 31.73 8.23
N ARG A 134 -21.31 33.02 8.51
CA ARG A 134 -21.17 34.13 7.56
C ARG A 134 -19.88 34.87 7.89
N MET A 135 -18.96 34.99 6.93
CA MET A 135 -17.81 35.89 7.06
C MET A 135 -18.18 37.26 6.53
N THR A 136 -17.81 38.31 7.26
CA THR A 136 -18.03 39.71 6.86
C THR A 136 -16.71 40.46 6.86
N TRP A 137 -16.46 41.21 5.80
CA TRP A 137 -15.32 42.11 5.68
C TRP A 137 -15.66 43.49 6.27
N THR A 138 -14.98 43.89 7.34
CA THR A 138 -15.11 45.22 7.96
C THR A 138 -13.87 46.07 7.68
N THR A 139 -14.05 47.23 7.04
CA THR A 139 -12.97 48.22 6.85
C THR A 139 -12.96 49.22 8.00
N GLY A 140 -11.97 49.15 8.89
CA GLY A 140 -11.73 50.12 9.98
C GLY A 140 -10.26 50.57 10.08
N PRO A 141 -9.94 51.71 10.75
CA PRO A 141 -8.61 52.33 10.77
C PRO A 141 -7.50 51.56 11.52
N ALA A 142 -7.83 50.44 12.14
CA ALA A 142 -6.88 49.45 12.60
C ALA A 142 -7.29 48.14 11.95
N HIS A 143 -6.37 47.41 11.30
CA HIS A 143 -6.62 46.10 10.68
C HIS A 143 -7.57 45.24 11.56
N THR A 144 -8.86 45.22 11.23
CA THR A 144 -9.93 44.68 12.10
C THR A 144 -10.21 43.22 11.70
N PRO A 145 -10.54 42.31 12.65
CA PRO A 145 -10.68 40.89 12.38
C PRO A 145 -11.88 40.57 11.47
N LEU A 146 -11.78 39.47 10.74
CA LEU A 146 -12.93 38.80 10.16
C LEU A 146 -13.77 38.19 11.30
N GLU A 147 -15.06 38.54 11.33
CA GLU A 147 -16.02 37.97 12.29
C GLU A 147 -16.87 36.92 11.57
N GLY A 148 -16.90 35.71 12.16
CA GLY A 148 -17.79 34.64 11.74
C GLY A 148 -19.02 34.61 12.64
N GLU A 149 -20.18 35.01 12.14
CA GLU A 149 -21.44 34.90 12.88
C GLU A 149 -22.27 33.70 12.38
N PRO A 150 -22.85 32.88 13.28
CA PRO A 150 -23.70 31.77 12.89
C PRO A 150 -25.10 32.27 12.46
N HIS A 151 -25.34 32.44 11.16
CA HIS A 151 -26.67 32.82 10.65
C HIS A 151 -26.97 32.27 9.24
N LEU A 152 -27.89 31.31 9.12
CA LEU A 152 -28.26 30.68 7.83
C LEU A 152 -29.76 30.66 7.53
N GLU A 153 -30.61 30.96 8.52
CA GLU A 153 -32.07 30.86 8.35
C GLU A 153 -32.72 32.13 7.79
N ALA A 154 -32.24 33.34 8.10
CA ALA A 154 -32.90 34.55 7.58
C ALA A 154 -32.57 34.88 6.11
N VAL A 155 -31.57 34.22 5.50
CA VAL A 155 -31.09 34.54 4.13
C VAL A 155 -31.50 33.51 3.05
N GLY A 156 -32.37 32.55 3.38
CA GLY A 156 -32.97 31.65 2.37
C GLY A 156 -32.04 30.57 1.79
N LEU A 157 -30.83 30.37 2.35
CA LEU A 157 -29.83 29.38 1.88
C LEU A 157 -30.02 27.96 2.44
N ALA A 158 -31.19 27.63 3.00
CA ALA A 158 -31.48 26.30 3.57
C ALA A 158 -31.34 25.16 2.55
N ALA A 159 -31.65 25.40 1.28
CA ALA A 159 -31.48 24.43 0.20
C ALA A 159 -30.00 24.22 -0.23
N ALA A 160 -29.14 25.23 -0.04
CA ALA A 160 -27.70 25.11 -0.22
C ALA A 160 -27.07 24.30 0.93
N ARG A 161 -27.56 24.49 2.17
CA ARG A 161 -27.17 23.68 3.34
C ARG A 161 -27.47 22.19 3.17
N GLN A 162 -28.62 21.83 2.59
CA GLN A 162 -28.95 20.42 2.28
C GLN A 162 -27.96 19.80 1.28
N ARG A 163 -27.63 20.53 0.20
CA ARG A 163 -26.63 20.10 -0.80
C ARG A 163 -25.21 20.03 -0.24
N ALA A 164 -24.89 20.89 0.73
CA ALA A 164 -23.55 20.99 1.26
C ALA A 164 -23.25 19.93 2.33
N THR A 165 -24.24 19.31 3.00
CA THR A 165 -23.99 18.33 4.09
C THR A 165 -22.84 17.39 3.72
N PRO A 166 -21.71 17.38 4.47
CA PRO A 166 -20.57 16.53 4.13
C PRO A 166 -21.06 15.10 3.93
N PRO A 167 -20.66 14.42 2.85
CA PRO A 167 -21.15 13.07 2.59
C PRO A 167 -20.91 12.22 3.82
N ARG A 168 -21.98 11.62 4.34
CA ARG A 168 -21.90 10.81 5.55
C ARG A 168 -21.07 9.58 5.22
N ILE A 169 -19.98 9.37 5.95
CA ILE A 169 -19.22 8.14 5.83
C ILE A 169 -20.01 7.03 6.52
N ALA A 170 -20.25 5.96 5.79
CA ALA A 170 -20.83 4.74 6.30
C ALA A 170 -19.88 3.57 6.03
N ARG A 171 -20.02 2.51 6.82
CA ARG A 171 -19.38 1.22 6.57
C ARG A 171 -20.44 0.18 6.22
N VAL A 172 -20.04 -0.80 5.41
CA VAL A 172 -20.85 -1.99 5.16
C VAL A 172 -21.07 -2.75 6.47
N ASP A 173 -22.33 -3.09 6.78
CA ASP A 173 -22.72 -3.87 7.95
C ASP A 173 -23.70 -4.97 7.55
N VAL A 174 -23.13 -6.11 7.12
CA VAL A 174 -23.86 -7.29 6.67
C VAL A 174 -23.91 -8.37 7.77
N PRO A 175 -24.89 -9.28 7.74
CA PRO A 175 -25.12 -10.23 8.83
C PRO A 175 -23.98 -11.21 9.11
N ARG A 176 -23.19 -11.59 8.09
CA ARG A 176 -22.05 -12.50 8.25
C ARG A 176 -20.80 -11.89 7.64
N LEU A 177 -19.65 -12.17 8.24
CA LEU A 177 -18.36 -11.60 7.81
C LEU A 177 -17.98 -11.96 6.37
N GLN A 178 -18.39 -13.13 5.88
CA GLN A 178 -18.15 -13.55 4.50
C GLN A 178 -19.18 -13.03 3.50
N ASP A 179 -20.27 -12.40 3.98
CA ASP A 179 -21.26 -11.82 3.09
C ASP A 179 -20.68 -10.54 2.45
N GLN A 180 -21.17 -10.20 1.27
CA GLN A 180 -20.79 -8.98 0.58
C GLN A 180 -22.05 -8.17 0.26
N MET A 181 -21.95 -6.86 0.36
CA MET A 181 -23.05 -5.96 0.03
C MET A 181 -22.98 -5.58 -1.45
N PRO A 182 -23.99 -5.90 -2.27
CA PRO A 182 -24.04 -5.47 -3.66
C PRO A 182 -24.23 -3.95 -3.74
N VAL A 183 -23.48 -3.32 -4.63
CA VAL A 183 -23.67 -1.92 -5.03
C VAL A 183 -24.22 -1.92 -6.44
N HIS A 184 -25.39 -1.33 -6.64
CA HIS A 184 -26.12 -1.37 -7.89
C HIS A 184 -25.90 -0.09 -8.69
N ALA A 185 -25.88 -0.18 -10.02
CA ALA A 185 -25.77 0.99 -10.89
C ALA A 185 -26.99 1.92 -10.76
N MET A 186 -28.17 1.34 -10.53
CA MET A 186 -29.43 2.02 -10.26
C MET A 186 -30.24 1.26 -9.21
N PRO A 187 -31.15 1.91 -8.45
CA PRO A 187 -32.05 1.20 -7.54
C PRO A 187 -32.80 0.08 -8.26
N ASN A 188 -32.79 -1.12 -7.67
CA ASN A 188 -33.39 -2.35 -8.22
C ASN A 188 -32.81 -2.86 -9.56
N SER A 189 -31.70 -2.33 -10.04
CA SER A 189 -31.00 -2.89 -11.22
C SER A 189 -30.30 -4.20 -10.87
N GLU A 190 -30.23 -5.15 -11.82
CA GLU A 190 -29.33 -6.32 -11.69
C GLU A 190 -27.87 -5.96 -12.00
N GLU A 191 -27.62 -4.83 -12.65
CA GLU A 191 -26.29 -4.34 -12.98
C GLU A 191 -25.56 -3.87 -11.71
N LEU A 192 -24.42 -4.49 -11.43
CA LEU A 192 -23.60 -4.22 -10.26
C LEU A 192 -22.39 -3.35 -10.59
N VAL A 193 -22.16 -2.37 -9.73
CA VAL A 193 -20.94 -1.56 -9.66
C VAL A 193 -19.82 -2.33 -8.97
N THR A 194 -20.12 -3.02 -7.87
CA THR A 194 -19.18 -3.87 -7.13
C THR A 194 -19.94 -4.68 -6.07
N ARG A 195 -19.27 -5.60 -5.39
CA ARG A 195 -19.69 -6.10 -4.08
C ARG A 195 -18.66 -5.71 -3.02
N LEU A 196 -19.12 -5.04 -1.97
CA LEU A 196 -18.27 -4.55 -0.90
C LEU A 196 -18.21 -5.57 0.26
N PRO A 197 -17.02 -5.88 0.78
CA PRO A 197 -16.90 -6.72 1.97
C PRO A 197 -17.40 -5.97 3.23
N GLN A 198 -17.64 -6.72 4.30
CA GLN A 198 -17.94 -6.18 5.62
C GLN A 198 -16.94 -5.07 6.02
N ASP A 199 -17.44 -4.00 6.64
CA ASP A 199 -16.72 -2.82 7.11
C ASP A 199 -16.11 -1.90 6.05
N ALA A 200 -16.09 -2.27 4.75
CA ALA A 200 -15.63 -1.37 3.70
C ALA A 200 -16.41 -0.04 3.75
N GLN A 201 -15.69 1.07 3.65
CA GLN A 201 -16.26 2.40 3.82
C GLN A 201 -16.68 3.03 2.49
N LEU A 202 -17.75 3.83 2.54
CA LEU A 202 -18.28 4.56 1.40
C LEU A 202 -18.82 5.94 1.81
N ARG A 203 -18.95 6.83 0.82
CA ARG A 203 -19.59 8.15 0.98
C ARG A 203 -21.05 8.04 0.62
N VAL A 204 -21.97 8.31 1.56
CA VAL A 204 -23.38 8.51 1.25
C VAL A 204 -23.56 9.93 0.73
N THR A 205 -24.02 10.06 -0.51
CA THR A 205 -24.19 11.34 -1.23
C THR A 205 -25.64 11.77 -1.34
N GLY A 206 -26.59 10.89 -1.02
CA GLY A 206 -28.01 11.22 -0.98
C GLY A 206 -28.89 10.01 -0.71
N GLU A 207 -30.21 10.26 -0.70
CA GLU A 207 -31.24 9.23 -0.55
C GLU A 207 -32.17 9.25 -1.77
N ARG A 208 -32.64 8.08 -2.18
CA ARG A 208 -33.58 7.91 -3.30
C ARG A 208 -34.58 6.82 -2.98
N ARG A 209 -35.85 7.02 -3.32
CA ARG A 209 -36.82 5.92 -3.33
C ARG A 209 -36.71 5.12 -4.63
N GLY A 210 -36.65 3.80 -4.48
CA GLY A 210 -36.72 2.85 -5.58
C GLY A 210 -38.15 2.72 -6.14
N PRO A 211 -38.30 2.14 -7.34
CA PRO A 211 -39.61 1.87 -7.96
C PRO A 211 -40.56 1.00 -7.12
N ASP A 212 -40.01 0.17 -6.24
CA ASP A 212 -40.72 -0.71 -5.30
C ASP A 212 -41.10 -0.01 -3.99
N GLY A 213 -40.72 1.26 -3.82
CA GLY A 213 -40.94 2.04 -2.61
C GLY A 213 -39.85 1.86 -1.54
N GLU A 214 -38.85 1.01 -1.77
CA GLU A 214 -37.70 0.88 -0.86
C GLU A 214 -36.83 2.14 -0.86
N THR A 215 -36.18 2.43 0.26
CA THR A 215 -35.23 3.55 0.35
C THR A 215 -33.82 3.04 0.04
N TRP A 216 -33.13 3.77 -0.83
CA TRP A 216 -31.77 3.51 -1.27
C TRP A 216 -30.89 4.70 -0.92
N PHE A 217 -29.64 4.44 -0.54
CA PHE A 217 -28.61 5.45 -0.49
C PHE A 217 -27.90 5.55 -1.84
N ALA A 218 -27.81 6.77 -2.37
CA ALA A 218 -26.81 7.09 -3.38
C ALA A 218 -25.45 7.16 -2.71
N VAL A 219 -24.46 6.50 -3.29
CA VAL A 219 -23.12 6.38 -2.73
C VAL A 219 -22.04 6.71 -3.75
N ARG A 220 -20.90 7.17 -3.26
CA ARG A 220 -19.66 7.33 -4.04
C ARG A 220 -18.55 6.48 -3.43
N LEU A 221 -17.93 5.66 -4.28
CA LEU A 221 -16.84 4.75 -3.96
C LEU A 221 -15.54 5.28 -4.56
N TRP A 222 -14.46 5.17 -3.78
CA TRP A 222 -13.07 5.35 -4.22
C TRP A 222 -12.82 6.62 -5.05
N ASN A 223 -13.55 7.68 -4.71
CA ASN A 223 -13.56 8.98 -5.40
C ASN A 223 -13.97 8.98 -6.87
N ALA A 224 -14.47 7.87 -7.41
CA ALA A 224 -14.62 7.70 -8.84
C ALA A 224 -15.98 7.16 -9.27
N VAL A 225 -16.52 6.21 -8.52
CA VAL A 225 -17.65 5.39 -8.99
C VAL A 225 -18.87 5.64 -8.13
N ASP A 226 -19.96 6.06 -8.75
CA ASP A 226 -21.23 6.24 -8.07
C ASP A 226 -22.08 4.97 -8.17
N GLY A 227 -22.96 4.76 -7.18
CA GLY A 227 -23.86 3.61 -7.15
C GLY A 227 -24.95 3.76 -6.10
N TYR A 228 -25.69 2.68 -5.89
CA TYR A 228 -26.82 2.65 -4.96
C TYR A 228 -26.78 1.39 -4.09
N VAL A 229 -27.06 1.56 -2.80
CA VAL A 229 -27.15 0.46 -1.82
C VAL A 229 -28.43 0.56 -1.01
N LYS A 230 -28.93 -0.56 -0.52
CA LYS A 230 -30.06 -0.58 0.42
C LYS A 230 -29.64 -0.02 1.78
N VAL A 231 -30.54 0.73 2.42
CA VAL A 231 -30.27 1.42 3.70
C VAL A 231 -29.89 0.44 4.82
N ASP A 232 -30.50 -0.74 4.86
CA ASP A 232 -30.35 -1.70 5.96
C ASP A 232 -28.99 -2.41 6.01
N GLY A 233 -28.12 -2.20 5.01
CA GLY A 233 -26.78 -2.78 4.92
C GLY A 233 -25.65 -1.87 5.40
N LEU A 234 -25.97 -0.72 5.99
CA LEU A 234 -24.98 0.29 6.40
C LEU A 234 -25.01 0.58 7.90
N ALA A 235 -23.82 0.79 8.46
CA ALA A 235 -23.64 1.38 9.77
C ALA A 235 -22.91 2.72 9.68
N PHE A 236 -23.30 3.67 10.55
CA PHE A 236 -22.67 4.99 10.70
C PHE A 236 -21.80 5.09 11.95
N THR A 237 -21.43 3.93 12.49
CA THR A 237 -20.52 3.78 13.63
C THR A 237 -19.21 3.16 13.17
N PRO A 238 -18.09 3.43 13.87
CA PRO A 238 -16.83 2.75 13.58
C PRO A 238 -16.97 1.23 13.58
N ALA A 239 -16.11 0.53 12.84
CA ALA A 239 -16.08 -0.93 12.91
C ALA A 239 -15.74 -1.36 14.34
N PRO A 240 -16.23 -2.53 14.78
CA PRO A 240 -15.88 -3.04 16.10
C PRO A 240 -14.37 -3.32 16.18
N PRO A 241 -13.79 -3.32 17.39
CA PRO A 241 -12.43 -3.78 17.60
C PRO A 241 -12.22 -5.16 17.00
N LYS A 242 -11.01 -5.42 16.50
CA LYS A 242 -10.62 -6.75 16.08
C LYS A 242 -10.88 -7.70 17.25
N PRO A 243 -11.70 -8.75 17.07
CA PRO A 243 -11.97 -9.66 18.18
C PRO A 243 -10.62 -10.18 18.70
N PRO A 244 -10.45 -10.32 20.03
CA PRO A 244 -9.29 -11.03 20.56
C PRO A 244 -9.23 -12.38 19.84
N ALA A 245 -8.03 -12.91 19.58
CA ALA A 245 -7.90 -14.24 19.02
C ALA A 245 -8.63 -15.23 19.94
N THR A 246 -9.91 -15.49 19.65
CA THR A 246 -10.77 -16.27 20.53
C THR A 246 -10.19 -17.66 20.54
N GLY A 247 -10.01 -18.26 21.72
CA GLY A 247 -9.37 -19.56 21.96
C GLY A 247 -10.01 -20.80 21.30
N GLY A 248 -10.75 -20.66 20.20
CA GLY A 248 -10.61 -21.65 19.14
C GLY A 248 -9.16 -21.58 18.64
N ALA A 249 -8.51 -22.71 18.37
CA ALA A 249 -7.15 -22.69 17.88
C ALA A 249 -7.05 -21.64 16.76
N ALA A 250 -6.35 -20.52 17.01
CA ALA A 250 -5.95 -19.63 15.93
C ALA A 250 -5.33 -20.58 14.92
N ALA A 251 -5.97 -20.72 13.74
CA ALA A 251 -5.60 -21.76 12.80
C ALA A 251 -4.08 -21.69 12.69
N ALA A 252 -3.40 -22.77 13.11
CA ALA A 252 -1.95 -22.71 13.26
C ALA A 252 -1.40 -22.14 11.96
N PRO A 253 -0.46 -21.16 12.01
CA PRO A 253 0.04 -20.54 10.81
C PRO A 253 0.41 -21.66 9.83
N TRP A 254 -0.07 -21.54 8.59
CA TRP A 254 0.11 -22.60 7.62
C TRP A 254 1.61 -22.84 7.47
N LYS A 255 2.08 -24.03 7.84
CA LYS A 255 3.48 -24.40 7.73
C LYS A 255 3.56 -25.48 6.66
N PRO A 256 3.99 -25.16 5.43
CA PRO A 256 4.17 -26.16 4.41
C PRO A 256 5.17 -27.20 4.88
N THR A 257 4.91 -28.47 4.57
CA THR A 257 5.88 -29.54 4.79
C THR A 257 6.91 -29.49 3.68
N LEU A 258 8.19 -29.65 4.03
CA LEU A 258 9.26 -29.76 3.04
C LEU A 258 8.99 -30.96 2.12
N PRO A 259 8.93 -30.78 0.79
CA PRO A 259 8.75 -31.88 -0.14
C PRO A 259 10.00 -32.79 -0.21
N PRO A 260 9.88 -34.04 -0.69
CA PRO A 260 11.05 -34.86 -1.00
C PRO A 260 11.92 -34.19 -2.08
N PRO A 261 13.20 -34.62 -2.27
CA PRO A 261 14.05 -34.11 -3.34
C PRO A 261 13.34 -34.12 -4.69
N GLN A 262 13.43 -33.02 -5.44
CA GLN A 262 12.75 -32.86 -6.72
C GLN A 262 13.76 -32.54 -7.83
N GLY A 263 13.46 -32.99 -9.06
CA GLY A 263 14.32 -32.80 -10.23
C GLY A 263 15.14 -34.05 -10.60
N PRO A 264 16.12 -33.92 -11.52
CA PRO A 264 16.59 -32.68 -12.11
C PRO A 264 15.59 -32.03 -13.06
N PHE A 265 15.44 -30.72 -12.96
CA PHE A 265 14.69 -29.88 -13.88
C PHE A 265 15.64 -29.20 -14.86
N PRO A 266 15.25 -28.98 -16.12
CA PRO A 266 16.10 -28.30 -17.09
C PRO A 266 16.33 -26.83 -16.71
N LEU A 267 17.56 -26.37 -16.86
CA LEU A 267 17.96 -24.97 -16.70
C LEU A 267 19.19 -24.72 -17.56
N GLN A 268 19.04 -24.05 -18.69
CA GLN A 268 20.16 -23.68 -19.55
C GLN A 268 20.58 -22.25 -19.24
N ALA A 269 21.72 -22.08 -18.56
CA ALA A 269 22.25 -20.76 -18.24
C ALA A 269 23.78 -20.75 -18.19
N ARG A 270 24.35 -19.57 -18.40
CA ARG A 270 25.76 -19.30 -18.12
C ARG A 270 25.86 -18.42 -16.89
N GLY A 271 27.02 -18.44 -16.25
CA GLY A 271 27.28 -17.58 -15.11
C GLY A 271 28.63 -17.84 -14.50
N ARG A 272 28.73 -17.56 -13.20
CA ARG A 272 29.96 -17.73 -12.44
C ARG A 272 29.68 -18.10 -10.99
N THR A 273 30.68 -18.63 -10.31
CA THR A 273 30.61 -18.83 -8.87
C THR A 273 30.70 -17.48 -8.13
N ARG A 274 29.82 -17.25 -7.16
CA ARG A 274 29.84 -16.04 -6.32
C ARG A 274 31.01 -16.03 -5.34
N ALA A 275 31.31 -17.20 -4.79
CA ALA A 275 32.37 -17.45 -3.83
C ALA A 275 32.97 -18.82 -4.11
N ALA A 276 34.08 -19.16 -3.45
CA ALA A 276 34.60 -20.51 -3.54
C ALA A 276 33.55 -21.52 -3.05
N VAL A 277 33.34 -22.60 -3.80
CA VAL A 277 32.24 -23.55 -3.58
C VAL A 277 32.70 -24.97 -3.79
N ASP A 278 32.22 -25.86 -2.92
CA ASP A 278 32.47 -27.29 -3.04
C ASP A 278 31.65 -27.88 -4.18
N VAL A 279 32.28 -28.79 -4.92
CA VAL A 279 31.69 -29.49 -6.06
C VAL A 279 31.40 -30.91 -5.64
N ALA A 280 30.17 -31.36 -5.80
CA ALA A 280 29.76 -32.73 -5.53
C ALA A 280 29.53 -33.51 -6.83
N GLY A 281 29.79 -34.82 -6.81
CA GLY A 281 29.48 -35.68 -7.96
C GLY A 281 27.97 -35.84 -8.15
N GLU A 282 27.24 -35.88 -7.04
CA GLU A 282 25.78 -35.84 -6.97
C GLU A 282 25.35 -34.84 -5.90
N ALA A 283 24.16 -34.24 -6.04
CA ALA A 283 23.66 -33.32 -5.03
C ALA A 283 23.52 -34.00 -3.65
N ASP A 284 23.90 -33.28 -2.59
CA ASP A 284 23.93 -33.76 -1.20
C ASP A 284 24.90 -34.94 -0.93
N THR A 285 25.92 -35.09 -1.79
CA THR A 285 27.04 -36.04 -1.55
C THR A 285 28.32 -35.30 -1.16
N PRO A 286 29.32 -35.99 -0.57
CA PRO A 286 30.60 -35.39 -0.25
C PRO A 286 31.27 -34.70 -1.44
N ALA A 287 31.98 -33.62 -1.17
CA ALA A 287 32.69 -32.86 -2.18
C ALA A 287 33.78 -33.72 -2.86
N ILE A 288 33.82 -33.68 -4.19
CA ILE A 288 34.85 -34.29 -5.04
C ILE A 288 35.89 -33.27 -5.54
N GLY A 289 35.65 -31.99 -5.26
CA GLY A 289 36.51 -30.88 -5.67
C GLY A 289 35.99 -29.54 -5.15
N ARG A 290 36.65 -28.46 -5.55
CA ARG A 290 36.28 -27.10 -5.17
C ARG A 290 36.58 -26.12 -6.30
N LEU A 291 35.63 -25.22 -6.56
CA LEU A 291 35.83 -24.10 -7.49
C LEU A 291 36.21 -22.84 -6.71
N ALA A 292 37.07 -22.01 -7.30
CA ALA A 292 37.37 -20.68 -6.78
C ALA A 292 36.16 -19.74 -6.98
N ALA A 293 36.17 -18.59 -6.32
CA ALA A 293 35.21 -17.52 -6.61
C ALA A 293 35.42 -16.96 -8.03
N ASN A 294 34.36 -16.43 -8.64
CA ASN A 294 34.34 -15.90 -10.01
C ASN A 294 34.74 -16.90 -11.10
N THR A 295 34.63 -18.20 -10.84
CA THR A 295 34.87 -19.25 -11.85
C THR A 295 33.71 -19.26 -12.84
N PRO A 296 33.94 -19.00 -14.15
CA PRO A 296 32.88 -19.09 -15.16
C PRO A 296 32.40 -20.53 -15.33
N LEU A 297 31.09 -20.72 -15.49
CA LEU A 297 30.50 -22.04 -15.68
C LEU A 297 29.19 -21.99 -16.48
N GLY A 298 28.87 -23.10 -17.15
CA GLY A 298 27.56 -23.37 -17.73
C GLY A 298 26.76 -24.32 -16.83
N VAL A 299 25.44 -24.17 -16.83
CA VAL A 299 24.51 -25.07 -16.15
C VAL A 299 23.45 -25.57 -17.12
N ARG A 300 23.09 -26.86 -17.02
CA ARG A 300 22.02 -27.52 -17.82
C ARG A 300 20.79 -27.93 -17.02
N ALA A 301 20.91 -28.05 -15.71
CA ALA A 301 19.84 -28.54 -14.86
C ALA A 301 19.96 -28.01 -13.43
N TRP A 302 18.88 -28.18 -12.67
CA TRP A 302 18.87 -27.91 -11.23
C TRP A 302 17.96 -28.89 -10.49
N ARG A 303 18.14 -29.06 -9.17
CA ARG A 303 17.31 -29.92 -8.32
C ARG A 303 17.28 -29.40 -6.88
N THR A 304 16.39 -29.94 -6.06
CA THR A 304 16.44 -29.77 -4.60
C THR A 304 16.96 -31.03 -3.92
N ASP A 305 17.60 -30.87 -2.75
CA ASP A 305 18.02 -31.97 -1.88
C ASP A 305 17.00 -32.26 -0.77
N VAL A 306 17.33 -33.18 0.14
CA VAL A 306 16.48 -33.59 1.26
C VAL A 306 16.26 -32.49 2.30
N GLN A 307 17.07 -31.43 2.26
CA GLN A 307 16.94 -30.24 3.10
C GLN A 307 16.24 -29.09 2.36
N GLY A 308 15.81 -29.30 1.11
CA GLY A 308 15.20 -28.27 0.28
C GLY A 308 16.19 -27.30 -0.36
N ARG A 309 17.50 -27.48 -0.19
CA ARG A 309 18.49 -26.60 -0.82
C ARG A 309 18.54 -26.88 -2.32
N ALA A 310 18.59 -25.83 -3.11
CA ALA A 310 18.74 -25.97 -4.55
C ALA A 310 20.20 -26.18 -4.97
N TRP A 311 20.41 -27.05 -5.95
CA TRP A 311 21.68 -27.36 -6.57
C TRP A 311 21.57 -27.16 -8.08
N VAL A 312 22.63 -26.67 -8.73
CA VAL A 312 22.73 -26.57 -10.19
C VAL A 312 23.75 -27.57 -10.72
N GLN A 313 23.42 -28.21 -11.85
CA GLN A 313 24.28 -29.15 -12.54
C GLN A 313 25.12 -28.43 -13.57
N LEU A 314 26.43 -28.69 -13.56
CA LEU A 314 27.41 -28.06 -14.42
C LEU A 314 27.56 -28.80 -15.76
N ASP A 315 27.82 -28.04 -16.83
CA ASP A 315 28.00 -28.54 -18.21
C ASP A 315 29.45 -28.94 -18.54
N GLY A 316 30.30 -28.99 -17.52
CA GLY A 316 31.75 -29.16 -17.67
C GLY A 316 32.47 -27.88 -18.12
N GLY A 317 33.79 -27.92 -18.08
CA GLY A 317 34.66 -26.79 -18.45
C GLY A 317 36.06 -26.91 -17.85
N PRO A 318 36.95 -25.93 -18.08
CA PRO A 318 38.29 -25.96 -17.48
C PRO A 318 38.21 -25.97 -15.95
N GLY A 319 38.65 -27.07 -15.32
CA GLY A 319 38.57 -27.25 -13.87
C GLY A 319 37.17 -27.59 -13.33
N VAL A 320 36.19 -27.87 -14.21
CA VAL A 320 34.81 -28.20 -13.87
C VAL A 320 34.48 -29.58 -14.45
N SER A 321 34.19 -30.55 -13.58
CA SER A 321 33.74 -31.88 -14.01
C SER A 321 32.33 -31.80 -14.60
N ASP A 322 32.13 -32.32 -15.81
CA ASP A 322 30.81 -32.40 -16.43
C ASP A 322 29.84 -33.22 -15.58
N GLY A 323 28.61 -32.74 -15.43
CA GLY A 323 27.55 -33.37 -14.65
C GLY A 323 27.67 -33.23 -13.14
N SER A 324 28.72 -32.59 -12.63
CA SER A 324 28.87 -32.28 -11.21
C SER A 324 27.92 -31.18 -10.74
N TRP A 325 27.77 -31.05 -9.42
CA TRP A 325 26.76 -30.19 -8.79
C TRP A 325 27.40 -29.20 -7.81
N ILE A 326 26.84 -27.99 -7.77
CA ILE A 326 27.12 -26.97 -6.74
C ILE A 326 25.82 -26.43 -6.18
N LEU A 327 25.85 -25.87 -4.97
CA LEU A 327 24.71 -25.17 -4.40
C LEU A 327 24.32 -23.95 -5.25
N ALA A 328 23.03 -23.81 -5.54
CA ALA A 328 22.48 -22.74 -6.39
C ALA A 328 22.70 -21.34 -5.79
N GLU A 329 22.74 -21.19 -4.46
CA GLU A 329 23.10 -19.93 -3.79
C GLU A 329 24.53 -19.45 -4.12
N ARG A 330 25.38 -20.32 -4.68
CA ARG A 330 26.75 -19.98 -5.10
C ARG A 330 26.86 -19.73 -6.59
N PHE A 331 25.78 -19.88 -7.34
CA PHE A 331 25.71 -19.58 -8.76
C PHE A 331 25.13 -18.18 -8.97
N THR A 332 25.84 -17.36 -9.75
CA THR A 332 25.34 -16.07 -10.25
C THR A 332 25.17 -16.18 -11.76
N PRO A 333 23.95 -16.16 -12.30
CA PRO A 333 23.69 -16.13 -13.73
C PRO A 333 24.35 -14.92 -14.39
N GLU A 334 24.77 -15.10 -15.64
CA GLU A 334 25.25 -14.02 -16.48
C GLU A 334 24.06 -13.12 -16.89
N ALA A 335 23.98 -11.94 -16.29
CA ALA A 335 23.00 -10.92 -16.59
C ALA A 335 23.61 -9.53 -16.37
N PRO A 336 23.06 -8.47 -16.99
CA PRO A 336 23.36 -7.10 -16.59
C PRO A 336 23.09 -6.91 -15.09
N ASP A 337 23.80 -5.97 -14.46
CA ASP A 337 23.57 -5.60 -13.06
C ASP A 337 22.07 -5.24 -12.86
N PRO A 338 21.30 -6.03 -12.11
CA PRO A 338 19.84 -5.87 -12.04
C PRO A 338 19.39 -4.47 -11.61
N LEU A 339 20.16 -3.80 -10.75
CA LEU A 339 19.83 -2.47 -10.24
C LEU A 339 20.01 -1.36 -11.28
N THR A 340 20.72 -1.64 -12.38
CA THR A 340 20.98 -0.68 -13.47
C THR A 340 20.56 -1.20 -14.84
N ALA A 341 19.99 -2.41 -14.89
CA ALA A 341 19.53 -3.06 -16.10
C ALA A 341 18.48 -2.22 -16.82
N ARG A 342 18.56 -2.23 -18.15
CA ARG A 342 17.70 -1.45 -19.05
C ARG A 342 17.05 -2.40 -20.04
N ALA A 343 15.81 -2.10 -20.39
CA ALA A 343 15.14 -2.74 -21.50
C ALA A 343 15.88 -2.45 -22.81
N ALA A 344 15.60 -3.22 -23.86
CA ALA A 344 16.08 -2.96 -25.22
C ALA A 344 15.77 -1.54 -25.74
N SER A 345 14.70 -0.91 -25.25
CA SER A 345 14.34 0.49 -25.54
C SER A 345 15.28 1.53 -24.88
N GLY A 346 16.17 1.10 -23.99
CA GLY A 346 17.03 1.96 -23.18
C GLY A 346 16.39 2.42 -21.86
N GLN A 347 15.10 2.16 -21.62
CA GLN A 347 14.42 2.47 -20.36
C GLN A 347 14.98 1.63 -19.21
N PRO A 348 15.30 2.21 -18.02
CA PRO A 348 15.61 1.42 -16.82
C PRO A 348 14.47 0.45 -16.50
N LEU A 349 14.78 -0.83 -16.28
CA LEU A 349 13.75 -1.83 -15.94
C LEU A 349 13.00 -1.44 -14.66
N ALA A 350 13.72 -0.86 -13.68
CA ALA A 350 13.13 -0.35 -12.46
C ALA A 350 12.04 0.72 -12.67
N ASP A 351 12.04 1.46 -13.79
CA ASP A 351 10.99 2.46 -14.05
C ASP A 351 9.62 1.83 -14.39
N LEU A 352 9.56 0.52 -14.61
CA LEU A 352 8.30 -0.21 -14.80
C LEU A 352 7.47 -0.30 -13.52
N VAL A 353 8.05 0.00 -12.35
CA VAL A 353 7.31 0.10 -11.08
C VAL A 353 7.21 1.54 -10.54
N ARG A 354 7.66 2.53 -11.32
CA ARG A 354 7.60 3.97 -10.97
C ARG A 354 6.17 4.50 -10.98
N GLY A 355 5.87 5.37 -10.03
CA GLY A 355 4.61 6.12 -9.93
C GLY A 355 3.77 5.76 -8.71
N THR A 356 2.51 6.18 -8.73
CA THR A 356 1.54 5.89 -7.67
C THR A 356 0.63 4.73 -8.10
N GLY A 357 0.24 3.85 -7.19
CA GLY A 357 -0.64 2.74 -7.54
C GLY A 357 -1.31 2.07 -6.35
N MET A 358 -1.94 0.94 -6.60
CA MET A 358 -2.64 0.16 -5.57
C MET A 358 -2.29 -1.32 -5.67
N TRP A 359 -1.89 -1.89 -4.54
CA TRP A 359 -1.69 -3.31 -4.33
C TRP A 359 -2.94 -3.88 -3.70
N PHE A 360 -3.45 -4.99 -4.23
CA PHE A 360 -4.71 -5.55 -3.75
C PHE A 360 -4.82 -7.05 -3.97
N THR A 361 -5.64 -7.69 -3.13
CA THR A 361 -5.95 -9.11 -3.22
C THR A 361 -6.88 -9.36 -4.42
N TYR A 362 -6.88 -10.59 -4.93
CA TYR A 362 -7.63 -10.94 -6.14
C TYR A 362 -9.15 -10.75 -6.04
N ASP A 363 -9.69 -10.66 -4.83
CA ASP A 363 -11.12 -10.44 -4.59
C ASP A 363 -11.62 -9.14 -5.22
N VAL A 364 -10.78 -8.10 -5.34
CA VAL A 364 -11.15 -6.87 -6.05
C VAL A 364 -11.57 -7.17 -7.48
N LEU A 365 -10.82 -8.02 -8.19
CA LEU A 365 -11.13 -8.36 -9.59
C LEU A 365 -12.33 -9.29 -9.72
N ARG A 366 -12.60 -10.11 -8.70
CA ARG A 366 -13.79 -10.99 -8.67
C ARG A 366 -15.07 -10.21 -8.44
N GLU A 367 -15.02 -9.19 -7.60
CA GLU A 367 -16.21 -8.49 -7.14
C GLU A 367 -16.43 -7.13 -7.82
N THR A 368 -15.43 -6.59 -8.50
CA THR A 368 -15.51 -5.29 -9.16
C THR A 368 -15.28 -5.46 -10.67
N PRO A 369 -16.26 -5.09 -11.51
CA PRO A 369 -16.06 -5.01 -12.95
C PRO A 369 -14.82 -4.19 -13.32
N VAL A 370 -14.02 -4.69 -14.26
CA VAL A 370 -12.74 -4.07 -14.68
C VAL A 370 -12.91 -2.60 -15.05
N ALA A 371 -14.00 -2.23 -15.74
CA ALA A 371 -14.27 -0.84 -16.11
C ALA A 371 -14.28 0.12 -14.89
N HIS A 372 -14.78 -0.33 -13.74
CA HIS A 372 -14.80 0.47 -12.51
C HIS A 372 -13.44 0.50 -11.81
N VAL A 373 -12.64 -0.58 -11.91
CA VAL A 373 -11.24 -0.60 -11.45
C VAL A 373 -10.42 0.43 -12.25
N ILE A 374 -10.55 0.41 -13.59
CA ILE A 374 -9.86 1.36 -14.48
C ILE A 374 -10.33 2.81 -14.24
N ALA A 375 -11.63 3.04 -14.14
CA ALA A 375 -12.18 4.38 -13.86
C ALA A 375 -11.65 4.93 -12.53
N THR A 376 -11.58 4.09 -11.50
CA THR A 376 -11.03 4.44 -10.18
C THR A 376 -9.55 4.77 -10.26
N ALA A 377 -8.76 3.93 -10.94
CA ALA A 377 -7.33 4.17 -11.12
C ALA A 377 -7.06 5.51 -11.82
N ARG A 378 -7.78 5.79 -12.92
CA ARG A 378 -7.65 7.05 -13.66
C ARG A 378 -8.06 8.27 -12.84
N ALA A 379 -9.19 8.18 -12.13
CA ALA A 379 -9.70 9.29 -11.31
C ALA A 379 -8.76 9.68 -10.15
N ASN A 380 -7.93 8.74 -9.70
CA ASN A 380 -6.96 8.93 -8.63
C ASN A 380 -5.51 9.10 -9.14
N GLY A 381 -5.30 9.17 -10.46
CA GLY A 381 -3.97 9.43 -11.04
C GLY A 381 -2.99 8.27 -10.90
N PHE A 382 -3.46 7.03 -10.85
CA PHE A 382 -2.58 5.88 -10.73
C PHE A 382 -1.75 5.68 -12.01
N SER A 383 -0.54 5.17 -11.82
CA SER A 383 0.38 4.72 -12.86
C SER A 383 0.40 3.20 -12.99
N PHE A 384 -0.01 2.47 -11.94
CA PHE A 384 -0.05 1.00 -11.96
C PHE A 384 -1.15 0.39 -11.09
N LEU A 385 -1.51 -0.85 -11.42
CA LEU A 385 -2.36 -1.75 -10.64
C LEU A 385 -1.59 -3.03 -10.31
N ALA A 386 -1.65 -3.48 -9.06
CA ALA A 386 -0.90 -4.65 -8.60
C ALA A 386 -1.80 -5.71 -7.95
N PRO A 387 -2.42 -6.60 -8.77
CA PRO A 387 -3.27 -7.68 -8.28
C PRO A 387 -2.46 -8.88 -7.76
N GLU A 388 -2.92 -9.50 -6.67
CA GLU A 388 -2.42 -10.79 -6.19
C GLU A 388 -2.85 -11.93 -7.11
N LEU A 389 -1.93 -12.71 -7.66
CA LEU A 389 -2.29 -13.83 -8.56
C LEU A 389 -2.06 -15.21 -7.98
N GLY A 390 -1.41 -15.31 -6.82
CA GLY A 390 -1.02 -16.61 -6.30
C GLY A 390 -0.28 -16.60 -4.98
N THR A 391 -0.39 -17.70 -4.24
CA THR A 391 0.41 -18.00 -3.03
C THR A 391 0.87 -19.45 -3.11
N SER A 392 1.97 -19.82 -2.43
CA SER A 392 2.37 -21.23 -2.34
C SER A 392 1.25 -22.12 -1.78
N ARG A 393 0.42 -21.56 -0.89
CA ARG A 393 -0.66 -22.29 -0.22
C ARG A 393 -1.80 -22.64 -1.15
N ARG A 394 -2.16 -21.73 -2.06
CA ARG A 394 -3.37 -21.82 -2.88
C ARG A 394 -3.08 -21.95 -4.38
N GLY A 395 -1.81 -21.94 -4.77
CA GLY A 395 -1.36 -22.05 -6.15
C GLY A 395 -1.56 -20.75 -6.92
N TYR A 396 -1.58 -20.85 -8.25
CA TYR A 396 -1.85 -19.74 -9.17
C TYR A 396 -3.33 -19.71 -9.54
N TRP A 397 -3.99 -18.55 -9.42
CA TRP A 397 -5.44 -18.43 -9.65
C TRP A 397 -5.84 -17.26 -10.54
N ALA A 398 -4.93 -16.77 -11.39
CA ALA A 398 -5.34 -15.86 -12.45
C ALA A 398 -6.49 -16.48 -13.26
N SER A 399 -7.46 -15.65 -13.62
CA SER A 399 -8.69 -16.08 -14.26
C SER A 399 -9.08 -15.10 -15.36
N GLU A 400 -10.24 -15.32 -15.97
CA GLU A 400 -10.82 -14.41 -16.97
C GLU A 400 -10.88 -12.95 -16.52
N HIS A 401 -10.91 -12.68 -15.21
CA HIS A 401 -10.88 -11.31 -14.68
C HIS A 401 -9.54 -10.63 -14.93
N TYR A 402 -8.44 -11.38 -14.78
CA TYR A 402 -7.10 -10.88 -15.08
C TYR A 402 -6.88 -10.72 -16.59
N ASP A 403 -7.40 -11.65 -17.40
CA ASP A 403 -7.38 -11.54 -18.87
C ASP A 403 -8.13 -10.30 -19.38
N ARG A 404 -9.18 -9.88 -18.67
CA ARG A 404 -9.89 -8.62 -18.97
C ARG A 404 -9.16 -7.38 -18.44
N LEU A 405 -8.45 -7.49 -17.31
CA LEU A 405 -7.75 -6.37 -16.68
C LEU A 405 -6.59 -5.87 -17.53
N LEU A 406 -5.71 -6.78 -17.97
CA LEU A 406 -4.45 -6.45 -18.66
C LEU A 406 -4.65 -5.50 -19.86
N PRO A 407 -5.41 -5.88 -20.91
CA PRO A 407 -5.64 -4.99 -22.05
C PRO A 407 -6.32 -3.67 -21.65
N ALA A 408 -7.32 -3.73 -20.76
CA ALA A 408 -8.04 -2.53 -20.32
C ALA A 408 -7.15 -1.55 -19.52
N ALA A 409 -6.17 -2.06 -18.78
CA ALA A 409 -5.18 -1.27 -18.09
C ALA A 409 -4.19 -0.62 -19.06
N HIS A 410 -3.64 -1.38 -20.01
CA HIS A 410 -2.72 -0.86 -21.00
C HIS A 410 -3.38 0.20 -21.90
N ASP A 411 -4.61 -0.04 -22.36
CA ASP A 411 -5.42 0.93 -23.12
C ASP A 411 -5.64 2.24 -22.33
N ALA A 412 -5.67 2.15 -21.00
CA ALA A 412 -5.78 3.29 -20.09
C ALA A 412 -4.43 3.91 -19.71
N GLY A 413 -3.30 3.40 -20.23
CA GLY A 413 -1.95 3.85 -19.90
C GLY A 413 -1.47 3.43 -18.50
N LEU A 414 -2.08 2.40 -17.91
CA LEU A 414 -1.73 1.85 -16.60
C LEU A 414 -0.85 0.62 -16.76
N LYS A 415 0.21 0.54 -15.95
CA LYS A 415 1.04 -0.66 -15.83
C LYS A 415 0.33 -1.70 -14.97
N VAL A 416 0.59 -2.98 -15.21
CA VAL A 416 0.07 -4.09 -14.40
C VAL A 416 1.25 -4.88 -13.81
N ILE A 417 1.34 -4.86 -12.48
CA ILE A 417 2.42 -5.47 -11.71
C ILE A 417 1.81 -6.56 -10.82
N PRO A 418 1.47 -7.75 -11.37
CA PRO A 418 0.96 -8.83 -10.54
C PRO A 418 1.98 -9.20 -9.47
N TRP A 419 1.49 -9.64 -8.32
CA TRP A 419 2.33 -10.17 -7.26
C TRP A 419 1.92 -11.57 -6.83
N VAL A 420 2.90 -12.31 -6.33
CA VAL A 420 2.74 -13.66 -5.78
C VAL A 420 3.40 -13.76 -4.41
N TYR A 421 2.87 -14.66 -3.57
CA TYR A 421 3.33 -14.89 -2.20
C TYR A 421 3.97 -16.28 -2.05
N PRO A 422 5.26 -16.43 -2.39
CA PRO A 422 6.00 -17.66 -2.15
C PRO A 422 6.40 -17.83 -0.68
N TRP A 423 6.44 -19.07 -0.22
CA TRP A 423 6.88 -19.45 1.13
C TRP A 423 8.37 -19.83 1.17
N LEU A 424 8.94 -20.16 0.00
CA LEU A 424 10.29 -20.69 -0.21
C LEU A 424 10.59 -21.96 0.60
N VAL A 425 9.61 -22.87 0.63
CA VAL A 425 9.77 -24.23 1.15
C VAL A 425 9.73 -25.25 0.01
N ASP A 426 8.82 -25.06 -0.95
CA ASP A 426 8.78 -25.81 -2.21
C ASP A 426 9.31 -24.93 -3.35
N LEU A 427 10.65 -24.82 -3.45
CA LEU A 427 11.31 -23.96 -4.44
C LEU A 427 10.82 -24.20 -5.89
N PRO A 428 10.67 -25.46 -6.37
CA PRO A 428 10.07 -25.71 -7.68
C PRO A 428 8.66 -25.16 -7.84
N GLY A 429 7.79 -25.36 -6.85
CA GLY A 429 6.42 -24.82 -6.86
C GLY A 429 6.40 -23.29 -6.84
N ASP A 430 7.26 -22.67 -6.05
CA ASP A 430 7.37 -21.21 -5.93
C ASP A 430 7.94 -20.56 -7.20
N LEU A 431 8.90 -21.21 -7.87
CA LEU A 431 9.42 -20.75 -9.16
C LEU A 431 8.36 -20.89 -10.26
N ASP A 432 7.62 -22.00 -10.29
CA ASP A 432 6.51 -22.18 -11.23
C ASP A 432 5.41 -21.12 -11.02
N LEU A 433 5.06 -20.83 -9.76
CA LEU A 433 4.12 -19.78 -9.38
C LEU A 433 4.55 -18.40 -9.91
N ALA A 434 5.80 -18.00 -9.64
CA ALA A 434 6.35 -16.73 -10.09
C ALA A 434 6.43 -16.63 -11.61
N LEU A 435 6.89 -17.69 -12.29
CA LEU A 435 7.01 -17.71 -13.75
C LEU A 435 5.65 -17.72 -14.45
N LYS A 436 4.62 -18.36 -13.88
CA LYS A 436 3.25 -18.28 -14.39
C LYS A 436 2.71 -16.85 -14.34
N ALA A 437 2.90 -16.16 -13.21
CA ALA A 437 2.48 -14.77 -13.08
C ALA A 437 3.24 -13.86 -14.06
N LEU A 438 4.57 -13.97 -14.16
CA LEU A 438 5.39 -13.15 -15.04
C LEU A 438 5.12 -13.40 -16.54
N ARG A 439 4.88 -14.65 -16.92
CA ARG A 439 4.74 -15.05 -18.33
C ARG A 439 3.29 -15.12 -18.80
N HIS A 440 2.33 -14.71 -17.96
CA HIS A 440 0.93 -14.67 -18.34
C HIS A 440 0.76 -13.83 -19.61
N ALA A 441 -0.01 -14.36 -20.56
CA ALA A 441 -0.35 -13.66 -21.78
C ALA A 441 -1.85 -13.83 -22.00
N THR A 442 -2.55 -12.71 -22.17
CA THR A 442 -3.98 -12.74 -22.49
C THR A 442 -4.21 -13.25 -23.91
N PRO A 443 -5.46 -13.57 -24.28
CA PRO A 443 -5.80 -13.85 -25.68
C PRO A 443 -5.46 -12.71 -26.66
N SER A 444 -5.43 -11.46 -26.20
CA SER A 444 -5.01 -10.29 -27.00
C SER A 444 -3.49 -10.16 -27.13
N GLY A 445 -2.71 -10.93 -26.37
CA GLY A 445 -1.25 -10.90 -26.36
C GLY A 445 -0.66 -9.96 -25.32
N ASP A 446 -1.48 -9.26 -24.54
CA ASP A 446 -1.05 -8.41 -23.43
C ASP A 446 -0.37 -9.23 -22.33
N ARG A 447 0.67 -8.64 -21.73
CA ARG A 447 1.49 -9.26 -20.69
C ARG A 447 1.74 -8.27 -19.56
N PRO A 448 1.92 -8.75 -18.32
CA PRO A 448 2.28 -7.86 -17.23
C PRO A 448 3.63 -7.17 -17.45
N ASP A 449 3.76 -5.94 -16.94
CA ASP A 449 4.95 -5.10 -17.10
C ASP A 449 6.10 -5.50 -16.18
N ALA A 450 5.78 -6.03 -14.99
CA ALA A 450 6.74 -6.46 -14.00
C ALA A 450 6.13 -7.55 -13.11
N LEU A 451 6.96 -8.21 -12.30
CA LEU A 451 6.51 -9.16 -11.28
C LEU A 451 6.89 -8.68 -9.89
N GLY A 452 5.91 -8.57 -8.99
CA GLY A 452 6.14 -8.49 -7.54
C GLY A 452 6.28 -9.89 -6.93
N VAL A 453 7.27 -10.11 -6.08
CA VAL A 453 7.44 -11.36 -5.33
C VAL A 453 7.51 -11.05 -3.85
N ASP A 454 6.59 -11.59 -3.08
CA ASP A 454 6.46 -11.34 -1.65
C ASP A 454 7.29 -12.31 -0.81
N LEU A 455 8.36 -11.80 -0.19
CA LEU A 455 9.42 -12.59 0.43
C LEU A 455 9.40 -12.42 1.95
N GLU A 456 8.35 -12.96 2.57
CA GLU A 456 8.08 -12.80 4.00
C GLU A 456 8.43 -14.02 4.86
N GLU A 457 8.20 -15.22 4.34
CA GLU A 457 8.03 -16.40 5.21
C GLU A 457 9.33 -17.11 5.56
N ASN A 458 10.21 -17.28 4.59
CA ASN A 458 11.54 -17.87 4.78
C ASN A 458 12.60 -16.81 4.46
N LEU A 459 13.16 -16.22 5.51
CA LEU A 459 14.15 -15.13 5.42
C LEU A 459 15.60 -15.64 5.35
N ASP A 460 15.81 -16.95 5.23
CA ASP A 460 17.16 -17.51 5.06
C ASP A 460 17.83 -16.93 3.81
N GLU A 461 19.07 -16.44 3.96
CA GLU A 461 19.81 -15.81 2.88
C GLU A 461 20.06 -16.79 1.73
N GLY A 462 20.37 -18.05 2.03
CA GLY A 462 20.66 -19.09 1.05
C GLY A 462 19.44 -19.43 0.20
N ALA A 463 18.29 -19.65 0.85
CA ALA A 463 17.01 -19.92 0.19
C ALA A 463 16.58 -18.74 -0.71
N ASN A 464 16.62 -17.51 -0.18
CA ASN A 464 16.28 -16.32 -0.95
C ASN A 464 17.22 -16.16 -2.15
N ARG A 465 18.53 -16.29 -1.96
CA ARG A 465 19.52 -16.17 -3.02
C ARG A 465 19.33 -17.25 -4.08
N ALA A 466 19.16 -18.50 -3.69
CA ALA A 466 18.93 -19.60 -4.61
C ALA A 466 17.66 -19.40 -5.45
N PHE A 467 16.54 -19.08 -4.81
CA PHE A 467 15.29 -18.78 -5.49
C PHE A 467 15.46 -17.62 -6.48
N SER A 468 16.05 -16.51 -6.04
CA SER A 468 16.19 -15.30 -6.85
C SER A 468 17.09 -15.49 -8.07
N GLN A 469 18.19 -16.22 -7.91
CA GLN A 469 19.12 -16.50 -9.01
C GLN A 469 18.53 -17.47 -10.03
N LEU A 470 17.80 -18.50 -9.58
CA LEU A 470 17.06 -19.41 -10.45
C LEU A 470 15.94 -18.66 -11.19
N LEU A 471 15.17 -17.82 -10.49
CA LEU A 471 14.13 -17.00 -11.10
C LEU A 471 14.72 -16.08 -12.17
N ARG A 472 15.83 -15.38 -11.88
CA ARG A 472 16.50 -14.51 -12.85
C ARG A 472 16.99 -15.28 -14.08
N ALA A 473 17.62 -16.44 -13.88
CA ALA A 473 18.08 -17.28 -14.99
C ALA A 473 16.92 -17.74 -15.90
N MET A 474 15.76 -18.05 -15.32
CA MET A 474 14.58 -18.49 -16.08
C MET A 474 13.79 -17.34 -16.68
N ALA A 475 13.66 -16.21 -15.97
CA ALA A 475 12.93 -15.03 -16.41
C ALA A 475 13.65 -14.28 -17.54
N GLY A 476 14.99 -14.33 -17.53
CA GLY A 476 15.83 -13.62 -18.47
C GLY A 476 16.24 -12.22 -18.00
N PRO A 477 17.18 -11.57 -18.71
CA PRO A 477 17.76 -10.29 -18.30
C PRO A 477 16.80 -9.10 -18.40
N GLU A 478 15.80 -9.18 -19.29
CA GLU A 478 14.85 -8.09 -19.57
C GLU A 478 13.63 -8.08 -18.63
N ALA A 479 13.45 -9.12 -17.80
CA ALA A 479 12.32 -9.18 -16.87
C ALA A 479 12.50 -8.17 -15.74
N CYS A 480 11.50 -7.31 -15.49
CA CYS A 480 11.46 -6.47 -14.30
C CYS A 480 10.93 -7.26 -13.11
N LEU A 481 11.80 -7.55 -12.15
CA LEU A 481 11.48 -8.26 -10.92
C LEU A 481 11.55 -7.27 -9.74
N ALA A 482 10.50 -7.23 -8.93
CA ALA A 482 10.41 -6.43 -7.71
C ALA A 482 10.28 -7.35 -6.48
N ALA A 483 11.20 -7.22 -5.54
CA ALA A 483 11.15 -7.99 -4.28
C ALA A 483 10.37 -7.21 -3.24
N ILE A 484 9.17 -7.68 -2.89
CA ILE A 484 8.37 -7.16 -1.79
C ILE A 484 8.94 -7.74 -0.49
N VAL A 485 9.21 -6.86 0.47
CA VAL A 485 9.97 -7.18 1.68
C VAL A 485 9.38 -6.48 2.89
N TYR A 486 9.63 -7.03 4.06
CA TYR A 486 9.28 -6.37 5.31
C TYR A 486 9.87 -4.96 5.44
N GLN A 487 9.17 -4.10 6.17
CA GLN A 487 9.69 -2.84 6.66
C GLN A 487 11.06 -3.07 7.36
N PRO A 488 12.14 -2.43 6.90
CA PRO A 488 13.48 -2.67 7.43
C PRO A 488 13.64 -2.34 8.92
N GLN A 489 12.72 -1.56 9.49
CA GLN A 489 12.72 -1.17 10.89
C GLN A 489 12.39 -2.32 11.86
N ILE A 490 11.60 -3.33 11.45
CA ILE A 490 11.14 -4.41 12.36
C ILE A 490 12.13 -5.58 12.41
N ALA A 491 11.89 -6.54 13.32
CA ALA A 491 12.76 -7.72 13.47
C ALA A 491 12.91 -8.53 12.18
N SER A 492 11.81 -8.87 11.52
CA SER A 492 11.81 -9.60 10.25
C SER A 492 12.53 -8.82 9.14
N GLY A 493 12.29 -7.51 9.04
CA GLY A 493 13.02 -6.65 8.11
C GLY A 493 14.52 -6.56 8.41
N ARG A 494 14.95 -6.63 9.68
CA ARG A 494 16.39 -6.69 10.01
C ARG A 494 17.04 -8.02 9.62
N GLN A 495 16.26 -9.10 9.48
CA GLN A 495 16.72 -10.41 9.05
C GLN A 495 16.72 -10.57 7.52
N THR A 496 15.95 -9.74 6.80
CA THR A 496 15.85 -9.81 5.34
C THR A 496 17.21 -9.60 4.66
N ALA A 497 17.58 -10.51 3.77
CA ALA A 497 18.85 -10.50 3.05
C ALA A 497 18.87 -9.53 1.85
N TYR A 498 18.69 -8.22 2.08
CA TYR A 498 18.55 -7.22 1.01
C TYR A 498 19.67 -7.25 -0.04
N ALA A 499 20.93 -7.42 0.39
CA ALA A 499 22.06 -7.51 -0.53
C ALA A 499 21.99 -8.76 -1.44
N ALA A 500 21.46 -9.88 -0.94
CA ALA A 500 21.27 -11.09 -1.74
C ALA A 500 20.15 -10.90 -2.77
N LEU A 501 19.04 -10.27 -2.38
CA LEU A 501 17.93 -9.97 -3.28
C LEU A 501 18.35 -8.98 -4.39
N ALA A 502 19.15 -7.97 -4.05
CA ALA A 502 19.66 -6.99 -5.01
C ALA A 502 20.59 -7.57 -6.10
N GLU A 503 21.05 -8.82 -5.96
CA GLU A 503 21.81 -9.52 -6.99
C GLU A 503 20.94 -10.09 -8.13
N SER A 504 19.61 -10.08 -7.97
CA SER A 504 18.69 -10.66 -8.95
C SER A 504 17.46 -9.79 -9.23
N PHE A 505 17.01 -8.99 -8.26
CA PHE A 505 15.85 -8.10 -8.39
C PHE A 505 16.24 -6.70 -8.87
N ASN A 506 15.39 -6.08 -9.68
CA ASN A 506 15.60 -4.73 -10.18
C ASN A 506 15.23 -3.66 -9.14
N VAL A 507 14.26 -3.97 -8.28
CA VAL A 507 13.71 -3.05 -7.29
C VAL A 507 13.43 -3.79 -5.98
N LEU A 508 13.72 -3.15 -4.86
CA LEU A 508 13.29 -3.59 -3.53
C LEU A 508 12.08 -2.77 -3.09
N VAL A 509 11.03 -3.44 -2.59
CA VAL A 509 9.73 -2.85 -2.33
C VAL A 509 9.32 -3.08 -0.86
N PRO A 510 9.78 -2.25 0.09
CA PRO A 510 9.35 -2.35 1.48
C PRO A 510 7.86 -2.10 1.65
N MET A 511 7.24 -2.96 2.46
CA MET A 511 5.96 -2.70 3.12
C MET A 511 6.17 -1.69 4.27
N SER A 512 6.16 -0.40 3.95
CA SER A 512 6.40 0.67 4.94
C SER A 512 5.13 1.02 5.72
N TYR A 513 4.75 0.13 6.65
CA TYR A 513 3.58 0.31 7.51
C TYR A 513 3.95 0.97 8.85
N TRP A 514 3.61 2.26 9.02
CA TRP A 514 4.05 3.09 10.15
C TRP A 514 3.18 2.96 11.42
N HIS A 515 1.95 2.46 11.30
CA HIS A 515 1.09 2.18 12.46
C HIS A 515 1.45 0.83 13.09
N GLY A 516 2.11 0.89 14.24
CA GLY A 516 2.40 -0.27 15.08
C GLY A 516 1.59 -0.32 16.38
N ARG A 517 0.86 0.75 16.71
CA ARG A 517 0.06 0.89 17.95
C ARG A 517 -1.20 1.70 17.69
N PRO A 518 -2.29 1.51 18.47
CA PRO A 518 -3.53 2.28 18.33
C PRO A 518 -3.36 3.67 18.97
N ILE A 519 -2.47 4.48 18.42
CA ILE A 519 -2.21 5.86 18.83
C ILE A 519 -2.39 6.78 17.62
N ARG A 520 -2.43 8.09 17.85
CA ARG A 520 -2.39 9.06 16.76
C ARG A 520 -0.97 9.19 16.24
N TYR A 521 -0.82 9.15 14.93
CA TYR A 521 0.40 9.44 14.19
C TYR A 521 0.25 10.78 13.47
N THR A 522 1.37 11.42 13.17
CA THR A 522 1.42 12.71 12.48
C THR A 522 1.95 12.55 11.06
N ARG A 523 1.78 13.59 10.22
CA ARG A 523 2.46 13.71 8.92
C ARG A 523 3.97 13.41 9.01
N GLN A 524 4.63 13.91 10.04
CA GLN A 524 6.06 13.72 10.23
C GLN A 524 6.43 12.27 10.60
N ASP A 525 5.58 11.58 11.35
CA ASP A 525 5.80 10.17 11.69
C ASP A 525 5.77 9.30 10.43
N ALA A 526 4.74 9.49 9.59
CA ALA A 526 4.62 8.79 8.32
C ALA A 526 5.79 9.12 7.37
N TYR A 527 6.14 10.40 7.24
CA TYR A 527 7.29 10.85 6.45
C TYR A 527 8.59 10.16 6.90
N THR A 528 8.87 10.23 8.21
CA THR A 528 10.14 9.72 8.77
C THR A 528 10.23 8.20 8.58
N TYR A 529 9.12 7.49 8.80
CA TYR A 529 9.09 6.05 8.65
C TYR A 529 9.37 5.61 7.21
N VAL A 530 8.71 6.23 6.22
CA VAL A 530 8.93 5.91 4.81
C VAL A 530 10.35 6.29 4.37
N ALA A 531 10.84 7.46 4.78
CA ALA A 531 12.18 7.90 4.44
C ALA A 531 13.25 6.97 5.02
N ASP A 532 13.07 6.53 6.27
CA ASP A 532 13.95 5.55 6.90
C ASP A 532 13.90 4.19 6.21
N SER A 533 12.74 3.75 5.70
CA SER A 533 12.66 2.49 4.95
C SER A 533 13.55 2.52 3.71
N VAL A 534 13.48 3.61 2.94
CA VAL A 534 14.30 3.79 1.73
C VAL A 534 15.80 3.85 2.09
N ARG A 535 16.14 4.64 3.11
CA ARG A 535 17.53 4.82 3.57
C ARG A 535 18.14 3.50 4.06
N LEU A 536 17.44 2.80 4.96
CA LEU A 536 17.94 1.55 5.57
C LEU A 536 18.14 0.45 4.53
N ILE A 537 17.28 0.35 3.50
CA ILE A 537 17.47 -0.60 2.42
C ILE A 537 18.74 -0.30 1.64
N ARG A 538 18.94 0.96 1.21
CA ARG A 538 20.14 1.39 0.47
C ARG A 538 21.42 1.14 1.28
N GLU A 539 21.38 1.39 2.59
CA GLU A 539 22.47 1.09 3.52
C GLU A 539 22.77 -0.41 3.59
N ARG A 540 21.75 -1.27 3.73
CA ARG A 540 21.91 -2.73 3.86
C ARG A 540 22.31 -3.41 2.56
N VAL A 541 21.92 -2.86 1.42
CA VAL A 541 22.44 -3.27 0.10
C VAL A 541 23.88 -2.78 -0.08
N GLY A 542 24.26 -1.67 0.57
CA GLY A 542 25.57 -1.04 0.41
C GLY A 542 25.70 -0.24 -0.88
N ARG A 543 24.57 0.13 -1.53
CA ARG A 543 24.53 0.92 -2.78
C ARG A 543 23.52 2.04 -2.67
N ARG A 544 23.98 3.29 -2.67
CA ARG A 544 23.14 4.50 -2.50
C ARG A 544 22.06 4.63 -3.56
N GLU A 545 22.36 4.24 -4.80
CA GLU A 545 21.44 4.33 -5.95
C GLU A 545 20.54 3.09 -6.10
N THR A 546 20.42 2.24 -5.07
CA THR A 546 19.51 1.09 -5.12
C THR A 546 18.08 1.58 -5.42
N PRO A 547 17.43 1.07 -6.48
CA PRO A 547 16.05 1.40 -6.78
C PRO A 547 15.12 0.84 -5.70
N VAL A 548 14.31 1.72 -5.11
CA VAL A 548 13.33 1.40 -4.08
C VAL A 548 11.98 1.98 -4.47
N ALA A 549 10.93 1.18 -4.46
CA ALA A 549 9.53 1.63 -4.51
C ALA A 549 8.88 1.30 -3.16
N VAL A 550 7.81 1.97 -2.75
CA VAL A 550 7.23 1.79 -1.41
C VAL A 550 5.81 1.21 -1.51
N ILE A 551 5.47 0.27 -0.63
CA ILE A 551 4.07 -0.06 -0.31
C ILE A 551 3.71 0.66 0.98
N GLY A 552 2.90 1.71 0.89
CA GLY A 552 2.40 2.50 2.00
C GLY A 552 1.14 1.91 2.63
N GLN A 553 0.82 2.40 3.83
CA GLN A 553 -0.30 1.94 4.64
C GLN A 553 -1.58 2.76 4.39
N THR A 554 -2.71 2.09 4.17
CA THR A 554 -4.06 2.67 4.18
C THR A 554 -5.04 1.78 4.94
N PHE A 555 -4.60 1.32 6.12
CA PHE A 555 -5.31 0.35 6.95
C PHE A 555 -4.76 0.40 8.38
N GLU A 556 -5.50 -0.15 9.34
CA GLU A 556 -5.05 -0.30 10.72
C GLU A 556 -5.15 -1.75 11.22
N TRP A 557 -4.44 -2.12 12.29
CA TRP A 557 -4.39 -3.51 12.77
C TRP A 557 -5.39 -3.84 13.88
N PHE A 558 -6.04 -2.83 14.47
CA PHE A 558 -6.71 -2.93 15.76
C PHE A 558 -8.22 -3.10 15.64
N SER A 559 -8.77 -2.77 14.47
CA SER A 559 -10.18 -2.88 14.15
C SER A 559 -10.45 -4.05 13.19
N ARG A 560 -11.69 -4.56 13.18
CA ARG A 560 -12.10 -5.65 12.29
C ARG A 560 -11.94 -5.20 10.83
N ASN A 561 -11.46 -6.11 9.99
CA ASN A 561 -11.19 -5.87 8.56
C ASN A 561 -10.32 -4.64 8.30
N GLU A 562 -9.48 -4.28 9.28
CA GLU A 562 -8.43 -3.27 9.15
C GLU A 562 -8.93 -1.83 8.92
N ILE A 563 -10.19 -1.59 9.31
CA ILE A 563 -10.88 -0.31 9.17
C ILE A 563 -11.39 0.12 10.55
N GLY A 564 -11.05 1.32 10.99
CA GLY A 564 -11.53 1.87 12.25
C GLY A 564 -10.96 3.26 12.57
N PRO A 565 -11.01 3.68 13.84
CA PRO A 565 -10.67 5.04 14.23
C PRO A 565 -9.16 5.37 14.20
N HIS A 566 -8.30 4.38 13.93
CA HIS A 566 -6.84 4.56 13.86
C HIS A 566 -6.29 4.36 12.44
N ASN A 567 -7.13 4.35 11.40
CA ASN A 567 -6.61 4.44 10.04
C ASN A 567 -5.74 5.69 9.86
N PRO A 568 -4.71 5.63 8.99
CA PRO A 568 -3.98 6.80 8.54
C PRO A 568 -4.88 7.99 8.16
N THR A 569 -4.51 9.17 8.63
CA THR A 569 -5.15 10.43 8.23
C THR A 569 -4.66 10.92 6.87
N ARG A 570 -5.39 11.87 6.26
CA ARG A 570 -4.93 12.56 5.04
C ARG A 570 -3.50 13.10 5.16
N ASP A 571 -3.18 13.70 6.31
CA ASP A 571 -1.87 14.32 6.56
C ASP A 571 -0.74 13.29 6.60
N GLU A 572 -0.99 12.11 7.15
CA GLU A 572 -0.04 10.99 7.14
C GLU A 572 0.21 10.47 5.73
N ILE A 573 -0.85 10.28 4.95
CA ILE A 573 -0.73 9.87 3.54
C ILE A 573 0.11 10.90 2.76
N ARG A 574 -0.14 12.20 2.93
CA ARG A 574 0.68 13.25 2.30
C ARG A 574 2.13 13.22 2.77
N GLY A 575 2.39 12.99 4.05
CA GLY A 575 3.74 12.79 4.58
C GLY A 575 4.48 11.62 3.95
N SER A 576 3.79 10.50 3.70
CA SER A 576 4.38 9.34 3.01
C SER A 576 4.77 9.65 1.55
N ILE A 577 3.94 10.44 0.84
CA ILE A 577 4.21 10.88 -0.54
C ILE A 577 5.42 11.83 -0.58
N ASP A 578 5.47 12.79 0.35
CA ASP A 578 6.61 13.71 0.47
C ASP A 578 7.93 12.95 0.71
N ALA A 579 7.92 11.92 1.56
CA ALA A 579 9.11 11.10 1.82
C ALA A 579 9.60 10.37 0.57
N VAL A 580 8.70 9.83 -0.25
CA VAL A 580 9.05 9.17 -1.52
C VAL A 580 9.68 10.17 -2.50
N ARG A 581 9.09 11.36 -2.62
CA ARG A 581 9.64 12.45 -3.45
C ARG A 581 11.05 12.85 -2.98
N ASP A 582 11.20 13.13 -1.69
CA ASP A 582 12.41 13.74 -1.14
C ASP A 582 13.57 12.73 -1.01
N THR A 583 13.27 11.44 -0.92
CA THR A 583 14.28 10.36 -0.92
C THR A 583 14.67 9.89 -2.32
N GLY A 584 13.97 10.32 -3.36
CA GLY A 584 14.16 9.83 -4.72
C GLY A 584 13.81 8.34 -4.88
N ALA A 585 12.87 7.83 -4.09
CA ALA A 585 12.27 6.53 -4.36
C ALA A 585 11.48 6.56 -5.68
N LEU A 586 11.29 5.40 -6.30
CA LEU A 586 10.63 5.28 -7.60
C LEU A 586 9.16 5.65 -7.55
N GLY A 587 8.51 5.47 -6.41
CA GLY A 587 7.07 5.67 -6.28
C GLY A 587 6.52 5.05 -5.01
N ILE A 588 5.22 5.21 -4.81
CA ILE A 588 4.47 4.65 -3.68
C ILE A 588 3.16 4.06 -4.16
N GLY A 589 2.97 2.76 -3.96
CA GLY A 589 1.64 2.16 -4.00
C GLY A 589 1.10 1.99 -2.59
N TYR A 590 -0.21 1.80 -2.44
CA TYR A 590 -0.81 1.53 -1.14
C TYR A 590 -1.42 0.13 -1.09
N PHE A 591 -1.57 -0.42 0.11
CA PHE A 591 -2.30 -1.65 0.39
C PHE A 591 -3.35 -1.35 1.48
N ASN A 592 -4.64 -1.71 1.35
CA ASN A 592 -5.30 -2.30 0.19
C ASN A 592 -6.64 -1.62 -0.16
N TRP A 593 -7.04 -1.79 -1.42
CA TRP A 593 -8.24 -1.23 -2.06
C TRP A 593 -9.52 -1.12 -1.20
N TYR A 594 -9.91 -2.18 -0.49
CA TYR A 594 -11.15 -2.21 0.29
C TYR A 594 -10.99 -1.67 1.72
N SER A 595 -9.78 -1.68 2.27
CA SER A 595 -9.47 -1.12 3.59
C SER A 595 -9.19 0.38 3.54
N THR A 596 -8.80 0.91 2.37
CA THR A 596 -8.59 2.34 2.15
C THR A 596 -9.89 3.11 2.36
N THR A 597 -9.90 3.96 3.37
CA THR A 597 -11.01 4.85 3.75
C THR A 597 -11.20 5.97 2.72
N PRO A 598 -12.40 6.59 2.65
CA PRO A 598 -12.65 7.71 1.74
C PRO A 598 -11.71 8.91 1.95
N GLU A 599 -11.23 9.14 3.17
CA GLU A 599 -10.26 10.20 3.47
C GLU A 599 -8.88 9.87 2.88
N GLU A 600 -8.41 8.63 3.03
CA GLU A 600 -7.15 8.16 2.45
C GLU A 600 -7.23 8.20 0.91
N TRP A 601 -8.34 7.77 0.30
CA TRP A 601 -8.54 7.89 -1.15
C TRP A 601 -8.42 9.34 -1.65
N ASP A 602 -8.89 10.34 -0.88
CA ASP A 602 -8.72 11.75 -1.25
C ASP A 602 -7.24 12.17 -1.19
N ALA A 603 -6.47 11.55 -0.31
CA ALA A 603 -5.07 11.90 -0.05
C ALA A 603 -4.09 11.24 -1.03
N ILE A 604 -4.42 10.06 -1.59
CA ILE A 604 -3.54 9.35 -2.54
C ILE A 604 -3.47 10.07 -3.90
N ARG A 605 -4.49 10.86 -4.27
CA ARG A 605 -4.54 11.56 -5.55
C ARG A 605 -3.28 12.40 -5.76
N GLY A 606 -2.53 12.06 -6.81
CA GLY A 606 -1.38 12.85 -7.27
C GLY A 606 -1.82 14.27 -7.61
N GLU A 607 -1.02 15.25 -7.21
CA GLU A 607 -1.12 16.63 -7.67
C GLU A 607 -0.71 16.75 -9.14
#